data_AF-A0A7S1DER0-F1
#
_entry.id   AF-A0A7S1DER0-F1
#
_cell.length_a   1.000
_cell.length_b   1.000
_cell.length_c   1.000
_cell.angle_alpha   90.00
_cell.angle_beta   90.00
_cell.angle_gamma   90.00
#
_symmetry.space_group_name_H-M   'P 1'
#
loop_
_entity.id
_entity.type
_entity.pdbx_description
1 polymer ?
#
loop_
_entity_poly.entity_id
_entity_poly.type
_entity_poly.pdbx_seq_one_letter_code
_entity_poly.pdbx_strand_id
1 'polypeptide(L)'
;GDKSLTPYRVSSAGRFGFDFYDPNAKAGSDPLSAAVAATLAETRAHPFEQTWLNLMGRSLEAQRVLSGALASSSVGTVFPDTELGRQLGMAAKLIAARGVLGLSRQCFFTSIGGFDTHGDDQLQRQAENFAEID
;
A
#
# COMPACT_ATOMS: atom_id res chain seq x y z
N GLY A 1 -17.45 -18.09 -10.26
CA GLY A 1 -17.03 -16.69 -10.24
C GLY A 1 -15.57 -16.68 -9.88
N ASP A 2 -14.71 -16.43 -10.86
CA ASP A 2 -13.26 -16.39 -10.68
C ASP A 2 -12.91 -15.26 -9.71
N LYS A 3 -12.57 -15.61 -8.48
CA LYS A 3 -12.15 -14.67 -7.44
C LYS A 3 -10.64 -14.53 -7.56
N SER A 4 -10.18 -13.92 -8.65
CA SER A 4 -8.74 -13.71 -8.83
C SER A 4 -8.23 -12.80 -7.71
N LEU A 5 -7.37 -13.36 -6.87
CA LEU A 5 -6.74 -12.64 -5.78
C LEU A 5 -5.58 -11.84 -6.39
N THR A 6 -5.83 -10.56 -6.67
CA THR A 6 -4.77 -9.68 -7.19
C THR A 6 -3.97 -9.16 -6.00
N PRO A 7 -2.68 -9.51 -5.86
CA PRO A 7 -1.87 -9.01 -4.76
C PRO A 7 -1.69 -7.50 -4.93
N TYR A 8 -1.84 -6.76 -3.83
CA TYR A 8 -1.58 -5.34 -3.78
C TYR A 8 -0.62 -5.06 -2.63
N ARG A 9 0.50 -4.40 -2.94
CA ARG A 9 1.47 -4.01 -1.91
C ARG A 9 0.96 -2.78 -1.20
N VAL A 10 0.78 -2.91 0.10
CA VAL A 10 0.34 -1.83 0.98
C VAL A 10 1.56 -1.30 1.73
N SER A 11 1.73 0.01 1.78
CA SER A 11 2.74 0.65 2.62
C SER A 11 2.39 0.52 4.10
N SER A 12 3.35 0.14 4.93
CA SER A 12 3.21 0.11 6.40
C SER A 12 2.91 1.50 6.98
N ALA A 13 3.37 2.57 6.32
CA ALA A 13 3.12 3.95 6.71
C ALA A 13 1.73 4.48 6.33
N GLY A 14 0.93 3.72 5.57
CA GLY A 14 -0.41 4.14 5.14
C GLY A 14 -0.43 5.28 4.13
N ARG A 15 0.73 5.66 3.60
CA ARG A 15 0.87 6.59 2.47
C ARG A 15 0.80 5.75 1.20
N PHE A 16 -0.23 6.00 0.41
CA PHE A 16 -0.47 5.31 -0.85
C PHE A 16 -0.36 6.32 -1.98
N GLY A 17 0.42 5.99 -3.01
CA GLY A 17 0.48 6.77 -4.25
C GLY A 17 1.49 7.89 -4.36
N PHE A 18 1.15 8.80 -5.28
CA PHE A 18 1.82 10.08 -5.43
C PHE A 18 1.25 11.09 -4.43
N ASP A 19 2.10 11.57 -3.52
CA ASP A 19 1.73 12.56 -2.50
C ASP A 19 1.13 13.85 -3.07
N PHE A 20 1.43 14.15 -4.34
CA PHE A 20 1.02 15.37 -5.04
C PHE A 20 -0.19 15.18 -5.96
N TYR A 21 -0.78 13.98 -5.98
CA TYR A 21 -1.93 13.68 -6.82
C TYR A 21 -3.21 13.63 -5.99
N ASP A 22 -4.13 14.54 -6.27
CA ASP A 22 -5.49 14.51 -5.74
C ASP A 22 -6.49 14.16 -6.85
N PRO A 23 -7.06 12.95 -6.85
CA PRO A 23 -8.05 12.53 -7.85
C PRO A 23 -9.36 13.33 -7.76
N ASN A 24 -9.61 14.03 -6.66
CA ASN A 24 -10.79 14.87 -6.46
C ASN A 24 -10.47 16.37 -6.61
N ALA A 25 -9.25 16.71 -7.06
CA ALA A 25 -8.89 18.10 -7.31
C ALA A 25 -9.91 18.72 -8.26
N LYS A 26 -10.40 19.91 -7.91
CA LYS A 26 -11.32 20.64 -8.78
C LYS A 26 -10.58 21.02 -10.06
N ALA A 27 -11.29 20.98 -11.19
CA ALA A 27 -10.74 21.44 -12.46
C ALA A 27 -10.17 22.86 -12.30
N GLY A 28 -8.89 23.03 -12.58
CA GLY A 28 -8.18 24.31 -12.47
C GLY A 28 -7.59 24.64 -11.09
N SER A 29 -7.84 23.85 -10.03
CA SER A 29 -7.19 24.07 -8.72
C SER A 29 -5.84 23.37 -8.57
N ASP A 30 -5.65 22.27 -9.31
CA ASP A 30 -4.39 21.52 -9.32
C ASP A 30 -4.02 21.13 -10.76
N PRO A 31 -3.15 21.91 -11.42
CA PRO A 31 -2.72 21.62 -12.78
C PRO A 31 -1.86 20.36 -12.89
N LEU A 32 -1.16 19.95 -11.82
CA LEU A 32 -0.33 18.74 -11.84
C LEU A 32 -1.21 17.50 -11.83
N SER A 33 -2.20 17.43 -10.94
CA SER A 33 -3.16 16.32 -10.92
C SER A 33 -3.94 16.22 -12.24
N ALA A 34 -4.32 17.36 -12.84
CA ALA A 34 -4.96 17.39 -14.14
C ALA A 34 -4.05 16.84 -15.27
N ALA A 35 -2.77 17.22 -15.28
CA ALA A 35 -1.80 16.72 -16.24
C ALA A 35 -1.58 15.20 -16.10
N VAL A 36 -1.44 14.70 -14.87
CA VAL A 36 -1.31 13.26 -14.60
C VAL A 36 -2.55 12.50 -15.09
N ALA A 37 -3.76 12.99 -14.79
CA ALA A 37 -4.99 12.38 -15.26
C ALA A 37 -5.09 12.36 -16.80
N ALA A 38 -4.69 13.45 -17.46
CA ALA A 38 -4.65 13.53 -18.91
C ALA A 38 -3.67 12.51 -19.51
N THR A 39 -2.45 12.42 -18.99
CA THR A 39 -1.44 11.45 -19.45
C THR A 39 -1.91 10.01 -19.28
N LEU A 40 -2.57 9.68 -18.16
CA LEU A 40 -3.10 8.34 -17.91
C LEU A 40 -4.30 7.99 -18.81
N ALA A 41 -5.00 8.99 -19.33
CA ALA A 41 -6.09 8.82 -20.29
C ALA A 41 -5.62 8.74 -21.75
N GLU A 42 -4.32 8.92 -22.03
CA GLU A 42 -3.79 8.82 -23.39
C GLU A 42 -3.87 7.39 -23.93
N THR A 43 -4.19 7.27 -25.23
CA THR A 43 -4.10 6.01 -25.97
C THR A 43 -2.73 5.92 -26.64
N ARG A 44 -1.99 4.85 -26.36
CA ARG A 44 -0.65 4.58 -26.91
C ARG A 44 -0.72 3.44 -27.92
N ALA A 45 -0.02 3.61 -29.05
CA ALA A 45 0.08 2.55 -30.06
C ALA A 45 0.96 1.38 -29.60
N HIS A 46 1.97 1.65 -28.77
CA HIS A 46 2.88 0.62 -28.28
C HIS A 46 2.27 -0.15 -27.10
N PRO A 47 2.19 -1.49 -27.17
CA PRO A 47 1.44 -2.29 -26.18
C PRO A 47 2.01 -2.19 -24.76
N PHE A 48 3.33 -2.04 -24.61
CA PHE A 48 3.94 -1.88 -23.28
C PHE A 48 3.60 -0.52 -22.66
N GLU A 49 3.55 0.54 -23.48
CA GLU A 49 3.18 1.89 -22.99
C GLU A 49 1.71 1.92 -22.58
N GLN A 50 0.82 1.35 -23.40
CA GLN A 50 -0.59 1.24 -23.06
C GLN A 50 -0.81 0.42 -21.78
N THR A 51 -0.08 -0.70 -21.65
CA THR A 51 -0.15 -1.54 -20.44
C THR A 51 0.35 -0.79 -19.22
N TRP A 52 1.42 -0.01 -19.34
CA TRP A 52 1.93 0.83 -18.26
C TRP A 52 0.90 1.87 -17.82
N LEU A 53 0.28 2.60 -18.75
CA LEU A 53 -0.79 3.56 -18.42
C LEU A 53 -1.97 2.89 -17.72
N ASN A 54 -2.41 1.73 -18.22
CA ASN A 54 -3.48 0.95 -17.61
C ASN A 54 -3.13 0.49 -16.18
N LEU A 55 -1.91 0.01 -15.95
CA LEU A 55 -1.44 -0.42 -14.64
C LEU A 55 -1.36 0.76 -13.66
N MET A 56 -0.84 1.89 -14.11
CA MET A 56 -0.74 3.11 -13.29
C MET A 56 -2.13 3.65 -12.92
N GLY A 57 -3.05 3.74 -13.89
CA GLY A 57 -4.43 4.16 -13.65
C GLY A 57 -5.15 3.24 -12.66
N ARG A 58 -5.00 1.92 -12.82
CA ARG A 58 -5.55 0.93 -11.86
C ARG A 58 -4.95 1.06 -10.47
N SER A 59 -3.65 1.33 -10.37
CA SER A 59 -2.95 1.51 -9.09
C SER A 59 -3.47 2.73 -8.32
N LEU A 60 -3.66 3.86 -9.01
CA LEU A 60 -4.20 5.08 -8.41
C LEU A 60 -5.64 4.91 -7.94
N GLU A 61 -6.48 4.23 -8.72
CA GLU A 61 -7.86 3.97 -8.31
C GLU A 61 -7.92 3.03 -7.10
N ALA A 62 -7.11 1.96 -7.09
CA ALA A 62 -7.00 1.07 -5.94
C ALA A 62 -6.56 1.85 -4.68
N GLN A 63 -5.58 2.74 -4.80
CA GLN A 63 -5.15 3.63 -3.73
C GLN A 63 -6.28 4.53 -3.24
N ARG A 64 -7.08 5.14 -4.12
CA ARG A 64 -8.15 6.06 -3.75
C ARG A 64 -9.19 5.33 -2.90
N VAL A 65 -9.61 4.15 -3.34
CA VAL A 65 -10.52 3.26 -2.60
C VAL A 65 -9.93 2.87 -1.25
N LEU A 66 -8.66 2.46 -1.22
CA LEU A 66 -7.97 2.03 -0.01
C LEU A 66 -7.83 3.15 1.02
N SER A 67 -7.39 4.33 0.57
CA SER A 67 -7.18 5.51 1.42
C SER A 67 -8.50 5.99 2.03
N GLY A 68 -9.57 6.02 1.22
CA GLY A 68 -10.91 6.35 1.69
C GLY A 68 -11.41 5.36 2.75
N ALA A 69 -11.24 4.06 2.51
CA ALA A 69 -11.66 3.04 3.47
C ALA A 69 -10.86 3.08 4.78
N LEU A 70 -9.55 3.36 4.69
CA LEU A 70 -8.67 3.47 5.85
C LEU A 70 -8.90 4.74 6.66
N ALA A 71 -9.30 5.85 6.04
CA ALA A 71 -9.61 7.10 6.74
C ALA A 71 -10.75 6.93 7.77
N SER A 72 -11.70 6.03 7.50
CA SER A 72 -12.79 5.68 8.42
C SER A 72 -12.47 4.52 9.38
N SER A 73 -11.28 3.92 9.28
CA SER A 73 -10.92 2.71 10.03
C SER A 73 -10.09 3.05 11.26
N SER A 74 -10.54 2.60 12.43
CA SER A 74 -9.82 2.74 13.70
C SER A 74 -9.51 1.39 14.31
N VAL A 75 -8.29 1.22 14.84
CA VAL A 75 -7.87 0.02 15.58
C VAL A 75 -7.42 0.46 16.97
N GLY A 76 -7.99 -0.13 18.01
CA GLY A 76 -7.65 0.19 19.40
C GLY A 76 -6.41 -0.53 19.93
N THR A 77 -5.99 -1.61 19.26
CA THR A 77 -4.76 -2.34 19.58
C THR A 77 -3.55 -1.46 19.31
N VAL A 78 -2.69 -1.31 20.32
CA VAL A 78 -1.40 -0.62 20.17
C VAL A 78 -0.39 -1.59 19.56
N PHE A 79 0.32 -1.13 18.53
CA PHE A 79 1.42 -1.87 17.91
C PHE A 79 2.73 -1.13 18.20
N PRO A 80 3.85 -1.85 18.42
CA PRO A 80 5.17 -1.24 18.55
C PRO A 80 5.53 -0.41 17.32
N ASP A 81 6.35 0.64 17.51
CA ASP A 81 6.85 1.46 16.41
C ASP A 81 8.08 0.83 15.71
N THR A 82 8.01 -0.49 15.48
CA THR A 82 8.98 -1.31 14.76
C THR A 82 8.51 -1.53 13.31
N GLU A 83 9.37 -2.00 12.42
CA GLU A 83 8.97 -2.29 11.04
C GLU A 83 7.87 -3.37 11.00
N LEU A 84 8.03 -4.45 11.76
CA LEU A 84 6.98 -5.47 11.87
C LEU A 84 5.71 -4.94 12.52
N GLY A 85 5.84 -4.16 13.60
CA GLY A 85 4.71 -3.57 14.31
C GLY A 85 3.87 -2.68 13.40
N ARG A 86 4.51 -1.85 12.57
CA ARG A 86 3.82 -1.02 11.57
C ARG A 86 3.14 -1.86 10.49
N GLN A 87 3.76 -2.94 10.00
CA GLN A 87 3.14 -3.86 9.04
C GLN A 87 1.88 -4.53 9.62
N LEU A 88 1.96 -5.03 10.85
CA LEU A 88 0.83 -5.66 11.54
C LEU A 88 -0.28 -4.65 11.84
N GLY A 89 0.07 -3.44 12.27
CA GLY A 89 -0.88 -2.36 12.49
C GLY A 89 -1.64 -1.98 11.22
N MET A 90 -0.95 -1.95 10.07
CA MET A 90 -1.59 -1.74 8.77
C MET A 90 -2.53 -2.89 8.40
N ALA A 91 -2.11 -4.14 8.59
CA ALA A 91 -2.97 -5.30 8.36
C ALA A 91 -4.25 -5.24 9.22
N ALA A 92 -4.13 -4.86 10.49
CA ALA A 92 -5.28 -4.67 11.38
C ALA A 92 -6.23 -3.56 10.88
N LYS A 93 -5.71 -2.43 10.40
CA LYS A 93 -6.53 -1.36 9.82
C LYS A 93 -7.28 -1.81 8.56
N LEU A 94 -6.64 -2.63 7.71
CA LEU A 94 -7.27 -3.20 6.52
C LEU A 94 -8.35 -4.23 6.86
N ILE A 95 -8.16 -5.02 7.92
CA ILE A 95 -9.17 -5.94 8.45
C ILE A 95 -10.37 -5.15 8.96
N ALA A 96 -10.15 -4.08 9.72
CA ALA A 96 -11.22 -3.22 10.21
C ALA A 96 -11.98 -2.53 9.06
N ALA A 97 -11.29 -2.15 7.98
CA ALA A 97 -11.89 -1.54 6.78
C ALA A 97 -12.59 -2.55 5.84
N ARG A 98 -12.55 -3.87 6.12
CA ARG A 98 -13.01 -4.91 5.17
C ARG A 98 -14.45 -4.76 4.72
N GLY A 99 -15.33 -4.24 5.59
CA GLY A 99 -16.75 -4.04 5.29
C GLY A 99 -16.95 -2.97 4.22
N VAL A 100 -16.24 -1.85 4.36
CA VAL A 100 -16.24 -0.75 3.38
C VAL A 100 -15.62 -1.21 2.05
N LEU A 101 -14.58 -2.05 2.11
CA LEU A 101 -13.93 -2.62 0.94
C LEU A 101 -14.71 -3.77 0.26
N GLY A 102 -15.80 -4.26 0.87
CA GLY A 102 -16.56 -5.40 0.36
C GLY A 102 -15.79 -6.73 0.37
N LEU A 103 -14.75 -6.86 1.20
CA LEU A 103 -13.84 -8.00 1.19
C LEU A 103 -14.26 -9.08 2.20
N SER A 104 -14.56 -10.27 1.67
CA SER A 104 -14.97 -11.44 2.46
C SER A 104 -13.80 -12.31 2.92
N ARG A 105 -12.69 -12.35 2.16
CA ARG A 105 -11.47 -13.09 2.47
C ARG A 105 -10.26 -12.23 2.12
N GLN A 106 -9.34 -12.08 3.05
CA GLN A 106 -8.09 -11.35 2.87
C GLN A 106 -6.94 -12.23 3.38
N CYS A 107 -5.82 -12.23 2.67
CA CYS A 107 -4.57 -12.84 3.11
C CYS A 107 -3.53 -11.74 3.20
N PHE A 108 -2.85 -11.65 4.34
CA PHE A 108 -1.85 -10.64 4.61
C PHE A 108 -0.51 -11.34 4.83
N PHE A 109 0.53 -10.79 4.22
CA PHE A 109 1.89 -11.21 4.44
C PHE A 109 2.62 -10.04 5.11
N THR A 110 3.15 -10.30 6.30
CA THR A 110 4.09 -9.43 6.98
C THR A 110 5.41 -10.18 7.07
N SER A 111 6.51 -9.47 6.98
CA SER A 111 7.83 -10.09 6.94
C SER A 111 8.85 -9.26 7.70
N ILE A 112 9.65 -9.97 8.48
CA ILE A 112 10.94 -9.52 8.98
C ILE A 112 12.00 -10.41 8.34
N GLY A 113 13.06 -9.80 7.82
CA GLY A 113 14.19 -10.51 7.23
C GLY A 113 15.37 -10.58 8.20
N GLY A 114 16.50 -11.09 7.73
CA GLY A 114 17.80 -10.84 8.37
C GLY A 114 18.26 -11.85 9.42
N PHE A 115 17.52 -12.93 9.69
CA PHE A 115 17.91 -13.93 10.69
C PHE A 115 19.07 -14.84 10.26
N ASP A 116 19.32 -14.99 8.96
CA ASP A 116 20.42 -15.81 8.44
C ASP A 116 21.73 -14.99 8.40
N THR A 117 22.30 -14.76 9.59
CA THR A 117 23.52 -13.96 9.77
C THR A 117 24.77 -14.84 9.77
N HIS A 118 25.79 -14.48 9.00
CA HIS A 118 27.08 -15.18 8.95
C HIS A 118 28.32 -14.25 9.00
N GLY A 119 28.12 -12.97 9.31
CA GLY A 119 29.19 -11.98 9.41
C GLY A 119 29.71 -11.81 10.83
N ASP A 120 30.85 -11.14 10.98
CA ASP A 120 31.45 -10.81 12.29
C ASP A 120 30.52 -9.94 13.17
N ASP A 121 29.56 -9.24 12.55
CA ASP A 121 28.52 -8.41 13.15
C ASP A 121 27.24 -9.19 13.51
N GLN A 122 27.26 -10.53 13.43
CA GLN A 122 26.12 -11.42 13.69
C GLN A 122 25.39 -11.12 15.01
N LEU A 123 26.12 -10.94 16.12
CA LEU A 123 25.50 -10.74 17.44
C LEU A 123 24.70 -9.45 17.48
N GLN A 124 25.22 -8.39 16.85
CA GLN A 124 24.54 -7.12 16.74
C GLN A 124 23.29 -7.24 15.86
N ARG A 125 23.41 -7.85 14.67
CA ARG A 125 22.26 -8.06 13.76
C ARG A 125 21.16 -8.93 14.37
N GLN A 126 21.52 -9.97 15.12
CA GLN A 126 20.53 -10.77 15.84
C GLN A 126 19.82 -9.96 16.92
N ALA A 127 20.55 -9.13 17.69
CA ALA A 127 19.92 -8.25 18.69
C ALA A 127 18.95 -7.24 18.05
N GLU A 128 19.33 -6.64 16.91
CA GLU A 128 18.45 -5.76 16.13
C GLU A 128 17.19 -6.50 15.64
N ASN A 129 17.32 -7.73 15.12
CA ASN A 129 16.19 -8.51 14.64
C ASN A 129 15.24 -8.95 15.78
N PHE A 130 15.75 -9.26 16.97
CA PHE A 130 14.90 -9.62 18.11
C PHE A 130 14.14 -8.40 18.66
N ALA A 131 14.76 -7.21 18.63
CA ALA A 131 14.11 -5.96 19.01
C ALA A 131 12.92 -5.58 18.11
N GLU A 132 12.80 -6.16 16.90
CA GLU A 132 11.61 -5.99 16.05
C GLU A 132 10.37 -6.76 16.55
N ILE A 133 10.57 -7.79 17.37
CA ILE A 133 9.52 -8.72 17.83
C ILE A 133 9.10 -8.45 19.29
N ASP A 134 10.01 -7.92 20.12
CA ASP A 134 9.79 -7.60 21.53
C ASP A 134 8.93 -6.32 21.72
#